data_AF-X1UF02-F1
#
_entry.id   AF-X1UF02-F1
#
_cell.length_a   1.000
_cell.length_b   1.000
_cell.length_c   1.000
_cell.angle_alpha   90.00
_cell.angle_beta   90.00
_cell.angle_gamma   90.00
#
_symmetry.space_group_name_H-M   'P 1'
#
loop_
_entity.id
_entity.type
_entity.pdbx_description
1 polymer ?
#
loop_
_entity_poly.entity_id
_entity_poly.type
_entity_poly.pdbx_seq_one_letter_code
_entity_poly.pdbx_strand_id
1 'polypeptide(L)'
;MTKEEILAMNPSIQLGDLVAIEVMEWRREGDHWVTPEGFWVDAEGLHGWYPWRDISAAWQVVDKNDYSWFDVWRAYGKFYAKVRDGRLKGLEVVAGPCETAPVAICKAALLAIHSQKNI
;
A
#
# COMPACT_ATOMS: atom_id res chain seq x y z
N MET A 1 -3.47 12.58 5.92
CA MET A 1 -3.31 12.53 4.45
C MET A 1 -4.67 12.40 3.82
N THR A 2 -4.92 13.04 2.69
CA THR A 2 -6.19 12.97 1.95
C THR A 2 -6.12 11.91 0.85
N LYS A 3 -7.29 11.56 0.30
CA LYS A 3 -7.40 10.67 -0.86
C LYS A 3 -6.63 11.24 -2.06
N GLU A 4 -6.77 12.54 -2.29
CA GLU A 4 -6.15 13.26 -3.41
C GLU A 4 -4.62 13.27 -3.27
N GLU A 5 -4.11 13.46 -2.06
CA GLU A 5 -2.68 13.37 -1.77
C GLU A 5 -2.12 11.98 -2.10
N ILE A 6 -2.78 10.91 -1.63
CA ILE A 6 -2.36 9.51 -1.90
C ILE A 6 -2.35 9.24 -3.41
N LEU A 7 -3.39 9.66 -4.13
CA LEU A 7 -3.49 9.45 -5.57
C LEU A 7 -2.43 10.23 -6.35
N ALA A 8 -2.05 11.42 -5.89
CA ALA A 8 -1.03 12.27 -6.51
C ALA A 8 0.41 11.85 -6.14
N MET A 9 0.63 10.97 -5.16
CA MET A 9 1.98 10.58 -4.74
C MET A 9 2.81 9.96 -5.87
N ASN A 10 4.05 10.40 -5.99
CA ASN A 10 5.03 9.81 -6.89
C ASN A 10 5.57 8.48 -6.32
N PRO A 11 5.90 7.50 -7.18
CA PRO A 11 6.60 6.30 -6.77
C PRO A 11 7.95 6.65 -6.16
N SER A 12 8.09 6.46 -4.84
CA SER A 12 9.25 6.89 -4.09
C SER A 12 9.35 6.15 -2.76
N ILE A 13 10.49 6.30 -2.08
CA ILE A 13 10.68 5.82 -0.70
C ILE A 13 9.57 6.32 0.21
N GLN A 14 9.11 7.56 0.03
CA GLN A 14 8.01 8.11 0.82
C GLN A 14 6.71 7.31 0.69
N LEU A 15 6.38 6.82 -0.51
CA LEU A 15 5.21 5.94 -0.69
C LEU A 15 5.41 4.62 0.05
N GLY A 16 6.63 4.06 -0.02
CA GLY A 16 7.02 2.87 0.74
C GLY A 16 6.88 3.01 2.24
N ASP A 17 7.45 4.09 2.79
CA ASP A 17 7.41 4.39 4.22
C ASP A 17 5.96 4.51 4.72
N LEU A 18 5.09 5.16 3.95
CA LEU A 18 3.67 5.25 4.30
C LEU A 18 2.99 3.88 4.28
N VAL A 19 3.28 3.04 3.28
CA VAL A 19 2.73 1.68 3.24
C VAL A 19 3.22 0.87 4.44
N ALA A 20 4.49 0.97 4.80
CA ALA A 20 5.06 0.33 5.98
C ALA A 20 4.30 0.74 7.26
N ILE A 21 4.11 2.05 7.46
CA ILE A 21 3.47 2.58 8.67
C ILE A 21 1.98 2.26 8.69
N GLU A 22 1.26 2.63 7.63
CA GLU A 22 -0.20 2.71 7.66
C GLU A 22 -0.85 1.38 7.30
N VAL A 23 -0.24 0.58 6.42
CA VAL A 23 -0.81 -0.68 5.94
C VAL A 23 -0.19 -1.88 6.65
N MET A 24 1.14 -1.89 6.76
CA MET A 24 1.86 -2.98 7.42
C MET A 24 1.93 -2.83 8.94
N GLU A 25 1.58 -1.65 9.47
CA GLU A 25 1.62 -1.32 10.90
C GLU A 25 3.04 -1.43 11.48
N TRP A 26 4.06 -1.25 10.64
CA TRP A 26 5.45 -1.22 11.05
C TRP A 26 5.76 0.09 11.76
N ARG A 27 6.60 0.02 12.77
CA ARG A 27 7.11 1.20 13.48
C ARG A 27 8.59 1.40 13.20
N ARG A 28 9.04 2.65 13.31
CA ARG A 28 10.45 3.00 13.13
C ARG A 28 11.14 3.09 14.48
N GLU A 29 12.21 2.32 14.65
CA GLU A 29 13.08 2.34 15.84
C GLU A 29 14.51 2.68 15.39
N GLY A 30 14.89 3.95 15.52
CA GLY A 30 16.14 4.47 14.95
C GLY A 30 16.14 4.35 13.42
N ASP A 31 17.14 3.65 12.89
CA ASP A 31 17.31 3.42 11.44
C ASP A 31 16.62 2.15 10.94
N HIS A 32 15.88 1.45 11.80
CA HIS A 32 15.25 0.19 11.45
C HIS A 32 13.72 0.27 11.49
N TRP A 33 13.11 -0.66 10.77
CA TRP A 33 11.69 -0.92 10.87
C TRP A 33 11.44 -2.14 11.73
N VAL A 34 10.35 -2.13 12.47
CA VAL A 34 9.96 -3.22 13.35
C VAL A 34 8.52 -3.60 13.05
N THR A 35 8.29 -4.89 12.76
CA THR A 35 6.94 -5.40 12.51
C THR A 35 6.09 -5.37 13.79
N PRO A 36 4.76 -5.51 13.70
CA PRO A 36 3.89 -5.60 14.88
C PRO A 36 4.30 -6.71 15.86
N GLU A 37 4.84 -7.81 15.34
CA GLU A 37 5.30 -8.96 16.11
C GLU A 37 6.67 -8.74 16.78
N GLY A 38 7.33 -7.60 16.53
CA GLY A 38 8.61 -7.24 17.12
C GLY A 38 9.83 -7.70 16.32
N PHE A 39 9.65 -8.16 15.08
CA PHE A 39 10.78 -8.52 14.22
C PHE A 39 11.43 -7.28 13.61
N TRP A 40 12.75 -7.18 13.71
CA TRP A 40 13.52 -6.17 13.01
C TRP A 40 13.53 -6.49 11.52
N VAL A 41 13.06 -5.54 10.73
CA VAL A 41 13.27 -5.50 9.28
C VAL A 41 14.47 -4.58 9.10
N ASP A 42 15.63 -5.19 8.92
CA ASP A 42 16.91 -4.50 8.81
C ASP A 42 16.92 -3.50 7.64
N ALA A 43 17.80 -2.50 7.74
CA ALA A 43 17.98 -1.52 6.66
C ALA A 43 18.48 -2.20 5.37
N GLU A 44 19.17 -3.34 5.46
CA GLU A 44 19.52 -4.16 4.29
C GLU A 44 18.29 -4.87 3.69
N GLY A 45 17.29 -5.25 4.50
CA GLY A 45 16.00 -5.79 4.09
C GLY A 45 15.00 -4.76 3.57
N LEU A 46 15.05 -3.50 4.02
CA LEU A 46 14.32 -2.38 3.37
C LEU A 46 15.10 -1.69 2.26
N HIS A 47 16.40 -1.92 2.15
CA HIS A 47 17.10 -1.75 0.88
C HIS A 47 16.68 -2.81 -0.17
N GLY A 48 15.81 -3.76 0.20
CA GLY A 48 15.14 -4.71 -0.70
C GLY A 48 13.61 -4.63 -0.72
N TRP A 49 12.96 -4.20 0.36
CA TRP A 49 11.51 -4.12 0.44
C TRP A 49 10.99 -2.80 -0.13
N TYR A 50 10.75 -2.82 -1.43
CA TYR A 50 10.32 -1.66 -2.20
C TYR A 50 8.93 -1.91 -2.81
N PRO A 51 7.84 -1.90 -2.03
CA PRO A 51 6.51 -2.27 -2.53
C PRO A 51 5.98 -1.34 -3.63
N TRP A 52 6.58 -0.16 -3.86
CA TRP A 52 6.24 0.71 -4.99
C TRP A 52 6.97 0.36 -6.30
N ARG A 53 7.95 -0.56 -6.26
CA ARG A 53 8.78 -0.97 -7.41
C ARG A 53 8.75 -2.48 -7.63
N ASP A 54 8.80 -3.26 -6.56
CA ASP A 54 8.83 -4.71 -6.57
C ASP A 54 7.42 -5.28 -6.39
N ILE A 55 7.00 -6.15 -7.32
CA ILE A 55 5.64 -6.71 -7.31
C ILE A 55 5.44 -7.74 -6.19
N SER A 56 6.48 -8.47 -5.81
CA SER A 56 6.39 -9.45 -4.71
C SER A 56 6.21 -8.72 -3.37
N ALA A 57 6.97 -7.65 -3.13
CA ALA A 57 6.79 -6.76 -2.00
C ALA A 57 5.41 -6.08 -2.01
N ALA A 58 4.93 -5.63 -3.16
CA ALA A 58 3.58 -5.06 -3.29
C ALA A 58 2.50 -6.09 -2.95
N TRP A 59 2.68 -7.35 -3.31
CA TRP A 59 1.70 -8.38 -3.03
C TRP A 59 1.61 -8.73 -1.53
N GLN A 60 2.72 -8.61 -0.78
CA GLN A 60 2.68 -8.71 0.69
C GLN A 60 1.76 -7.66 1.33
N VAL A 61 1.60 -6.49 0.69
CA VAL A 61 0.64 -5.45 1.12
C VAL A 61 -0.80 -5.92 0.96
N VAL A 62 -1.08 -6.65 -0.12
CA VAL A 62 -2.39 -7.29 -0.36
C VAL A 62 -2.63 -8.35 0.71
N ASP A 63 -1.65 -9.21 0.95
CA ASP A 63 -1.77 -10.34 1.89
C ASP A 63 -1.88 -9.91 3.36
N LYS A 64 -1.35 -8.74 3.74
CA LYS A 64 -1.41 -8.21 5.11
C LYS A 64 -2.84 -7.96 5.59
N ASN A 65 -3.76 -7.66 4.68
CA ASN A 65 -5.12 -7.29 5.03
C ASN A 65 -6.10 -8.34 4.51
N ASP A 66 -7.12 -8.65 5.31
CA ASP A 66 -8.22 -9.51 4.91
C ASP A 66 -9.23 -8.73 4.06
N TYR A 67 -8.77 -8.27 2.89
CA TYR A 67 -9.63 -7.61 1.91
C TYR A 67 -10.67 -8.60 1.41
N SER A 68 -11.93 -8.19 1.34
CA SER A 68 -12.98 -9.03 0.75
C SER A 68 -12.69 -9.32 -0.73
N TRP A 69 -12.03 -8.38 -1.40
CA TRP A 69 -11.56 -8.54 -2.77
C TRP A 69 -10.51 -7.48 -3.12
N PHE A 70 -9.48 -7.89 -3.87
CA PHE A 70 -8.43 -7.03 -4.42
C PHE A 70 -8.21 -7.38 -5.89
N ASP A 71 -8.29 -6.40 -6.77
CA ASP A 71 -8.09 -6.58 -8.21
C ASP A 71 -7.11 -5.58 -8.77
N VAL A 72 -6.27 -6.05 -9.70
CA VAL A 72 -5.23 -5.28 -10.35
C VAL A 72 -5.34 -5.53 -11.85
N TRP A 73 -5.61 -4.48 -12.62
CA TRP A 73 -5.77 -4.59 -14.06
C TRP A 73 -5.02 -3.49 -14.79
N ARG A 74 -4.88 -3.69 -16.10
CA ARG A 74 -4.26 -2.73 -17.01
C ARG A 74 -5.29 -2.23 -18.02
N ALA A 75 -5.41 -0.92 -18.16
CA ALA A 75 -6.27 -0.28 -19.16
C ALA A 75 -5.54 0.93 -19.76
N TYR A 76 -5.63 1.10 -21.08
CA TYR A 76 -4.99 2.22 -21.81
C TYR A 76 -3.50 2.40 -21.49
N GLY A 77 -2.79 1.28 -21.32
CA GLY A 77 -1.35 1.27 -21.01
C GLY A 77 -1.00 1.54 -19.54
N LYS A 78 -1.97 1.90 -18.69
CA LYS A 78 -1.79 2.23 -17.27
C LYS A 78 -2.34 1.14 -16.36
N PHE A 79 -1.83 1.07 -15.14
CA PHE A 79 -2.27 0.14 -14.11
C PHE A 79 -3.28 0.80 -13.16
N TYR A 80 -4.21 -0.01 -12.71
CA TYR A 80 -5.22 0.33 -11.75
C TYR A 80 -5.32 -0.78 -10.72
N ALA A 81 -5.69 -0.43 -9.50
CA ALA A 81 -6.00 -1.38 -8.45
C ALA A 81 -7.29 -0.97 -7.75
N LYS A 82 -8.13 -1.95 -7.43
CA LYS A 82 -9.41 -1.75 -6.76
C LYS A 82 -9.46 -2.64 -5.54
N VAL A 83 -9.96 -2.07 -4.44
CA VAL A 83 -10.12 -2.76 -3.17
C VAL A 83 -11.55 -2.65 -2.72
N ARG A 84 -12.11 -3.79 -2.35
CA ARG A 84 -13.34 -3.89 -1.58
C ARG A 84 -13.02 -4.55 -0.25
N ASP A 85 -13.49 -3.95 0.82
CA ASP A 85 -13.22 -4.40 2.17
C ASP A 85 -14.50 -4.30 3.00
N GLY A 86 -14.82 -5.33 3.77
CA GLY A 86 -16.00 -5.35 4.63
C GLY A 86 -16.04 -4.18 5.62
N ARG A 87 -14.86 -3.70 6.05
CA ARG A 87 -14.69 -2.53 6.93
C ARG A 87 -15.11 -1.23 6.24
N LEU A 88 -15.15 -1.18 4.92
CA LEU A 88 -15.58 -0.01 4.14
C LEU A 88 -17.11 0.12 4.00
N LYS A 89 -17.91 -0.65 4.76
CA LYS A 89 -19.39 -0.62 4.72
C LYS A 89 -19.95 -0.79 3.30
N GLY A 90 -19.28 -1.59 2.47
CA GLY A 90 -19.67 -1.84 1.08
C GLY A 90 -19.16 -0.82 0.04
N LEU A 91 -18.38 0.18 0.46
CA LEU A 91 -17.68 1.09 -0.47
C LEU A 91 -16.45 0.40 -1.09
N GLU A 92 -16.08 0.86 -2.28
CA GLU A 92 -14.89 0.42 -3.01
C GLU A 92 -13.95 1.61 -3.20
N VAL A 93 -12.65 1.36 -3.13
CA VAL A 93 -11.62 2.34 -3.50
C VAL A 93 -10.90 1.89 -4.75
N VAL A 94 -10.52 2.85 -5.58
CA VAL A 94 -9.76 2.62 -6.81
C VAL A 94 -8.56 3.55 -6.81
N ALA A 95 -7.37 2.98 -7.05
CA ALA A 95 -6.16 3.72 -7.36
C ALA A 95 -5.80 3.56 -8.83
N GLY A 96 -5.38 4.65 -9.45
CA GLY A 96 -4.94 4.71 -10.84
C GLY A 96 -5.37 6.03 -11.50
N PRO A 97 -4.89 6.34 -12.71
CA PRO A 97 -3.89 5.58 -13.48
C PRO A 97 -2.50 5.61 -12.83
N CYS A 98 -1.77 4.51 -12.90
CA CYS A 98 -0.37 4.40 -12.45
C CYS A 98 0.52 3.79 -13.54
N GLU A 99 1.82 4.10 -13.53
CA GLU A 99 2.77 3.53 -14.50
C GLU A 99 3.06 2.05 -14.27
N THR A 100 2.96 1.59 -13.01
CA THR A 100 3.28 0.20 -12.63
C THR A 100 2.22 -0.37 -11.69
N ALA A 101 2.04 -1.70 -11.72
CA ALA A 101 1.15 -2.41 -10.81
C ALA A 101 1.51 -2.22 -9.33
N PRO A 102 2.79 -2.30 -8.90
CA PRO A 102 3.18 -2.06 -7.51
C PRO A 102 2.67 -0.72 -6.95
N VAL A 103 2.77 0.36 -7.74
CA VAL A 103 2.28 1.68 -7.32
C VAL A 103 0.76 1.70 -7.16
N ALA A 104 0.04 1.09 -8.09
CA ALA A 104 -1.42 1.01 -8.00
C ALA A 104 -1.84 0.24 -6.74
N ILE A 105 -1.19 -0.89 -6.45
CA ILE A 105 -1.43 -1.72 -5.27
C ILE A 105 -1.21 -0.90 -3.98
N CYS A 106 -0.04 -0.27 -3.83
CA CYS A 106 0.30 0.54 -2.66
C CYS A 106 -0.72 1.66 -2.41
N LYS A 107 -1.10 2.39 -3.47
CA LYS A 107 -2.08 3.47 -3.35
C LYS A 107 -3.47 2.95 -2.98
N ALA A 108 -3.91 1.85 -3.57
CA ALA A 108 -5.24 1.30 -3.28
C ALA A 108 -5.33 0.78 -1.84
N ALA A 109 -4.27 0.12 -1.35
CA ALA A 109 -4.19 -0.32 0.03
C ALA A 109 -4.22 0.87 1.01
N LEU A 110 -3.42 1.92 0.76
CA LEU A 110 -3.43 3.14 1.56
C LEU A 110 -4.82 3.80 1.57
N LEU A 111 -5.48 3.89 0.41
CA LEU A 111 -6.84 4.43 0.31
C LEU A 111 -7.83 3.62 1.16
N ALA A 112 -7.73 2.29 1.14
CA ALA A 112 -8.62 1.44 1.92
C ALA A 112 -8.48 1.71 3.42
N ILE A 113 -7.25 1.77 3.94
CA ILE A 113 -6.99 2.10 5.35
C ILE A 113 -7.47 3.52 5.68
N HIS A 114 -7.18 4.50 4.83
CA HIS A 114 -7.55 5.88 5.09
C HIS A 114 -9.06 6.11 5.04
N SER A 115 -9.79 5.42 4.17
CA SER A 115 -11.25 5.49 4.11
C SER A 115 -11.91 4.88 5.34
N GLN A 116 -11.33 3.83 5.95
CA GLN A 116 -11.84 3.26 7.21
C GLN A 116 -11.78 4.27 8.36
N LYS A 117 -10.70 5.09 8.44
CA LYS A 117 -10.52 6.08 9.50
C LYS A 117 -11.50 7.27 9.44
N ASN A 118 -12.18 7.45 8.31
CA ASN A 118 -13.09 8.58 8.05
C ASN A 118 -14.58 8.18 8.00
N ILE A 119 -14.91 6.95 8.39
CA ILE A 119 -16.26 6.34 8.37
C ILE A 119 -16.75 6.06 9.79
#